data_AF-A0A1E5VK47-F1
#
_entry.id   AF-A0A1E5VK47-F1
#
_cell.length_a   1.000
_cell.length_b   1.000
_cell.length_c   1.000
_cell.angle_alpha   90.00
_cell.angle_beta   90.00
_cell.angle_gamma   90.00
#
_symmetry.space_group_name_H-M   'P 1'
#
loop_
_entity.id
_entity.type
_entity.pdbx_description
1 polymer ?
#
loop_
_entity_poly.entity_id
_entity_poly.type
_entity_poly.pdbx_seq_one_letter_code
_entity_poly.pdbx_strand_id
1 'polypeptide(L)' 'LPKHTRRLKAAVQMYTAWNLWKERNRRTFEGQAKQLMQVANEIKEEMAVRRRACGSPALVFNQ' A
#
# COMPACT_ATOMS: atom_id res chain seq x y z
N LEU A 1 18.37 10.16 -3.05
CA LEU A 1 17.81 8.81 -2.84
C LEU A 1 18.07 7.92 -4.05
N PRO A 2 18.64 6.73 -3.87
CA PRO A 2 18.79 5.74 -4.94
C PRO A 2 17.49 5.45 -5.68
N LYS A 3 17.56 5.12 -6.97
CA LYS A 3 16.38 4.86 -7.84
C LYS A 3 15.42 3.85 -7.20
N HIS A 4 15.95 2.79 -6.60
CA HIS A 4 15.17 1.78 -5.92
C HIS A 4 14.36 2.35 -4.74
N THR A 5 15.01 3.11 -3.85
CA THR A 5 14.35 3.72 -2.68
C THR A 5 13.24 4.68 -3.10
N ARG A 6 13.45 5.45 -4.19
CA ARG A 6 12.40 6.32 -4.75
C ARG A 6 11.19 5.51 -5.24
N ARG A 7 11.42 4.40 -5.95
CA ARG A 7 10.35 3.50 -6.43
C ARG A 7 9.58 2.87 -5.28
N LEU A 8 10.27 2.43 -4.23
CA LEU A 8 9.63 1.87 -3.05
C LEU A 8 8.76 2.93 -2.35
N LYS A 9 9.30 4.14 -2.15
CA LYS A 9 8.56 5.26 -1.55
C LYS A 9 7.30 5.59 -2.35
N ALA A 10 7.43 5.69 -3.69
CA ALA A 10 6.30 5.94 -4.57
C ALA A 10 5.25 4.82 -4.47
N ALA A 11 5.66 3.55 -4.46
CA ALA A 11 4.73 2.42 -4.31
C ALA A 11 3.96 2.49 -2.98
N VAL A 12 4.66 2.73 -1.86
CA VAL A 12 4.02 2.91 -0.55
C VAL A 12 3.00 4.05 -0.59
N GLN A 13 3.35 5.20 -1.18
CA GLN A 13 2.45 6.34 -1.30
C GLN A 13 1.21 6.01 -2.16
N MET A 14 1.39 5.32 -3.29
CA MET A 14 0.29 4.92 -4.17
C MET A 14 -0.69 3.99 -3.46
N TYR A 15 -0.21 2.92 -2.81
CA TYR A 15 -1.07 1.98 -2.09
C TYR A 15 -1.76 2.64 -0.89
N THR A 16 -1.07 3.56 -0.22
CA THR A 16 -1.66 4.32 0.88
C THR A 16 -2.79 5.23 0.39
N ALA A 17 -2.54 6.04 -0.64
CA ALA A 17 -3.54 6.96 -1.20
C ALA A 17 -4.75 6.19 -1.74
N TRP A 18 -4.53 5.07 -2.43
CA TRP A 18 -5.58 4.21 -2.92
C TRP A 18 -6.46 3.65 -1.80
N ASN A 19 -5.87 3.11 -0.74
CA ASN A 19 -6.63 2.56 0.39
C ASN A 19 -7.36 3.63 1.20
N LEU A 20 -6.78 4.81 1.37
CA LEU A 20 -7.47 5.94 2.00
C LEU A 20 -8.69 6.39 1.19
N TRP A 21 -8.56 6.42 -0.14
CA TRP A 21 -9.69 6.71 -1.02
C TRP A 21 -10.78 5.64 -0.92
N LYS A 22 -10.40 4.34 -0.94
CA LYS A 22 -11.34 3.23 -0.73
C LYS A 22 -12.08 3.35 0.60
N GLU A 23 -11.38 3.60 1.71
CA GLU A 23 -12.02 3.74 3.01
C GLU A 23 -12.94 4.96 3.08
N ARG A 24 -12.54 6.10 2.48
CA ARG A 24 -13.42 7.27 2.41
C ARG A 24 -14.71 6.95 1.67
N ASN A 25 -14.62 6.29 0.51
CA ASN A 25 -15.79 5.88 -0.25
C ASN A 25 -16.66 4.92 0.55
N ARG A 26 -16.04 3.91 1.15
CA ARG A 26 -16.71 2.94 2.00
C ARG A 26 -17.49 3.64 3.12
N ARG A 27 -16.87 4.61 3.80
CA ARG A 27 -17.53 5.41 4.84
C ARG A 27 -18.74 6.20 4.31
N THR A 28 -18.62 6.79 3.13
CA THR A 28 -19.71 7.55 2.51
C THR A 28 -20.87 6.66 2.09
N PHE A 29 -20.59 5.51 1.47
CA PHE A 29 -21.61 4.66 0.86
C PHE A 29 -22.17 3.58 1.80
N GLU A 30 -21.36 3.06 2.71
CA GLU A 30 -21.76 2.01 3.67
C GLU A 30 -22.06 2.57 5.06
N GLY A 31 -21.76 3.86 5.32
CA GLY A 31 -21.99 4.50 6.62
C GLY A 31 -21.10 3.96 7.75
N GLN A 32 -20.08 3.17 7.44
CA GLN A 32 -19.22 2.52 8.42
C GLN A 32 -17.80 3.06 8.34
N ALA A 33 -17.13 3.29 9.47
CA ALA A 33 -15.73 3.71 9.52
C ALA A 33 -14.84 2.58 10.05
N LYS A 34 -13.72 2.33 9.36
CA LYS A 34 -12.67 1.44 9.86
C LYS A 34 -11.78 2.21 10.82
N GLN A 35 -11.25 1.49 11.81
CA GLN A 35 -10.18 2.00 12.64
C GLN A 35 -8.91 2.18 11.81
N LEU A 36 -8.08 3.15 12.20
CA LEU A 36 -6.81 3.45 11.52
C LEU A 36 -5.93 2.20 11.34
N MET A 37 -5.88 1.33 12.36
CA MET A 37 -5.10 0.09 12.30
C MET A 37 -5.64 -0.92 11.28
N GLN A 38 -6.95 -0.98 11.08
CA GLN A 38 -7.56 -1.84 10.06
C GLN A 38 -7.18 -1.37 8.66
N VAL A 39 -7.26 -0.06 8.40
CA VAL A 39 -6.84 0.51 7.10
C VAL A 39 -5.33 0.32 6.88
N ALA A 40 -4.51 0.48 7.92
CA ALA A 40 -3.08 0.23 7.84
C ALA A 40 -2.74 -1.24 7.53
N ASN A 41 -3.50 -2.19 8.09
CA ASN A 41 -3.36 -3.61 7.79
C ASN A 41 -3.78 -3.92 6.34
N GLU A 42 -4.87 -3.35 5.85
CA GLU A 42 -5.31 -3.51 4.46
C GLU A 42 -4.27 -3.03 3.45
N ILE A 43 -3.62 -1.88 3.72
CA ILE A 43 -2.49 -1.40 2.90
C ILE A 43 -1.36 -2.43 2.87
N LYS A 44 -0.96 -2.96 4.04
CA LYS A 44 0.12 -3.97 4.14
C LYS A 44 -0.25 -5.25 3.40
N GLU A 45 -1.48 -5.72 3.55
CA GLU A 45 -1.99 -6.92 2.89
C GLU A 45 -2.01 -6.76 1.37
N GLU A 46 -2.53 -5.65 0.86
CA GLU A 46 -2.56 -5.38 -0.59
C GLU A 46 -1.15 -5.29 -1.19
N MET A 47 -0.23 -4.62 -0.49
CA MET A 47 1.18 -4.59 -0.86
C MET A 47 1.84 -5.98 -0.82
N ALA A 48 1.47 -6.82 0.16
CA ALA A 48 1.96 -8.19 0.28
C ALA A 48 1.44 -9.08 -0.86
N VAL A 49 0.16 -8.98 -1.21
CA VAL A 49 -0.45 -9.66 -2.35
C VAL A 49 0.29 -9.30 -3.64
N ARG A 50 0.49 -8.00 -3.89
CA ARG A 50 1.25 -7.54 -5.06
C ARG A 50 2.68 -8.08 -5.07
N ARG A 51 3.36 -8.10 -3.92
CA ARG A 51 4.71 -8.67 -3.81
C ARG A 51 4.73 -10.17 -4.12
N ARG A 52 3.74 -10.93 -3.68
CA ARG A 52 3.63 -12.37 -3.97
C ARG A 52 3.33 -12.63 -5.45
N ALA A 53 2.44 -11.85 -6.06
CA ALA A 53 2.03 -12.03 -7.45
C ALA A 53 3.08 -11.55 -8.46
N CYS A 54 3.75 -10.42 -8.20
CA CYS A 54 4.61 -9.74 -9.17
C CYS A 54 6.09 -9.72 -8.75
N GLY A 55 6.45 -10.37 -7.64
CA GLY A 55 7.74 -10.21 -7.00
C GLY A 55 7.90 -8.88 -6.26
N SER A 56 8.94 -8.78 -5.44
CA SER A 56 9.34 -7.49 -4.86
C SER A 56 9.92 -6.62 -5.98
N PRO A 57 9.66 -5.29 -6.04
CA PRO A 57 10.49 -4.42 -6.87
C PRO A 57 11.94 -4.71 -6.50
N ALA A 58 12.72 -5.20 -7.47
CA ALA A 58 13.96 -5.91 -7.21
C ALA A 58 14.87 -5.15 -6.23
N LEU A 59 15.01 -5.71 -5.03
CA LEU A 59 16.04 -5.34 -4.06
C LEU A 59 17.31 -6.08 -4.49
N VAL A 60 17.97 -5.62 -5.56
CA VAL A 60 19.35 -6.04 -5.80
C VAL A 60 20.21 -5.20 -4.87
N PHE A 61 20.38 -5.70 -3.64
CA PHE A 61 21.53 -5.33 -2.83
C PHE A 61 22.68 -6.17 -3.37
N ASN A 62 23.59 -5.57 -4.15
CA ASN A 62 24.88 -6.20 -4.36
C ASN A 62 25.57 -6.28 -2.99
N GLN A 63 25.84 -7.50 -2.56
CA GLN A 63 26.82 -7.83 -1.54
C GLN A 63 28.22 -7.65 -2.11
#